data_AF-A0A7H4PD99-F1
#
_entry.id   AF-A0A7H4PD99-F1
#
_cell.length_a   1.000
_cell.length_b   1.000
_cell.length_c   1.000
_cell.angle_alpha   90.00
_cell.angle_beta   90.00
_cell.angle_gamma   90.00
#
_symmetry.space_group_name_H-M   'P 1'
#
loop_
_entity.id
_entity.type
_entity.pdbx_description
1 polymer ?
#
loop_
_entity_poly.entity_id
_entity_poly.type
_entity_poly.pdbx_seq_one_letter_code
_entity_poly.pdbx_strand_id
1 'polypeptide(L)'
;MHMMPALQLFGAGREKRIYAVPPYTPVESLDFDDHPFTVQEWDEPCAICGSRHSYLDEVVLDDSGKRMFVCSDTDYCRQQSEEQKK
;
A
#
# COMPACT_ATOMS: atom_id res chain seq x y z
N MET A 1 7.22 0.61 -7.57
CA MET A 1 7.23 0.37 -9.04
C MET A 1 8.62 0.56 -9.65
N HIS A 2 9.40 1.56 -9.19
CA HIS A 2 10.77 1.80 -9.65
C HIS A 2 11.65 0.55 -9.62
N MET A 3 12.33 0.25 -10.74
CA MET A 3 13.31 -0.83 -10.88
C MET A 3 12.84 -2.21 -10.41
N MET A 4 11.52 -2.46 -10.44
CA MET A 4 10.92 -3.71 -9.98
C MET A 4 11.28 -4.89 -10.92
N PRO A 5 11.61 -6.09 -10.40
CA PRO A 5 11.97 -7.24 -11.22
C PRO A 5 10.77 -7.90 -11.94
N ALA A 6 9.55 -7.69 -11.43
CA ALA A 6 8.34 -8.22 -12.05
C ALA A 6 7.86 -7.33 -13.22
N LEU A 7 7.25 -7.95 -14.24
CA LEU A 7 6.56 -7.25 -15.32
C LEU A 7 5.24 -6.65 -14.80
N GLN A 8 5.00 -5.37 -15.07
CA GLN A 8 3.76 -4.67 -14.69
C GLN A 8 2.92 -4.38 -15.94
N LEU A 9 1.66 -4.83 -15.97
CA LEU A 9 0.72 -4.64 -17.08
C LEU A 9 -0.52 -3.86 -16.59
N PHE A 10 -0.91 -2.83 -17.34
CA PHE A 10 -2.04 -1.96 -17.01
C PHE A 10 -3.07 -2.00 -18.14
N GLY A 11 -4.32 -2.34 -17.81
CA GLY A 11 -5.40 -2.43 -18.78
C GLY A 11 -6.58 -1.51 -18.41
N ALA A 12 -6.94 -0.61 -19.32
CA ALA A 12 -8.16 0.20 -19.23
C ALA A 12 -9.17 -0.28 -20.28
N GLY A 13 -9.97 -1.29 -19.92
CA GLY A 13 -10.84 -2.02 -20.86
C GLY A 13 -11.89 -1.14 -21.54
N ARG A 14 -12.54 -0.26 -20.78
CA ARG A 14 -13.52 0.71 -21.31
C ARG A 14 -12.89 1.68 -22.31
N GLU A 15 -11.68 2.13 -22.03
CA GLU A 15 -10.94 3.10 -22.85
C GLU A 15 -10.16 2.45 -24.01
N LYS A 16 -10.17 1.12 -24.12
CA LYS A 16 -9.40 0.36 -25.11
C LYS A 16 -7.92 0.74 -25.10
N ARG A 17 -7.30 0.71 -23.91
CA ARG A 17 -5.86 0.98 -23.74
C ARG A 17 -5.17 -0.09 -22.92
N ILE A 18 -3.95 -0.41 -23.31
CA ILE A 18 -3.03 -1.32 -22.61
C ILE A 18 -1.66 -0.64 -22.55
N TYR A 19 -1.04 -0.66 -21.38
CA TYR A 19 0.30 -0.13 -21.12
C TYR A 19 1.11 -1.15 -20.32
N ALA A 20 2.44 -1.01 -20.33
CA ALA A 20 3.33 -1.88 -19.58
C ALA A 20 4.51 -1.09 -19.03
N VAL A 21 5.03 -1.54 -17.89
CA VAL A 21 6.34 -1.16 -17.37
C VAL A 21 7.19 -2.44 -17.31
N PRO A 22 8.22 -2.59 -18.17
CA PRO A 22 9.10 -3.74 -18.16
C PRO A 22 9.88 -3.90 -16.84
N PRO A 23 10.42 -5.10 -16.54
CA PRO A 23 11.34 -5.30 -15.43
C PRO A 23 12.51 -4.30 -15.44
N TYR A 24 12.94 -3.86 -14.25
CA TYR A 24 14.07 -2.96 -14.05
C TYR A 24 13.97 -1.64 -14.85
N THR A 25 12.75 -1.14 -15.03
CA THR A 25 12.51 0.16 -15.66
C THR A 25 12.51 1.27 -14.60
N PRO A 26 13.19 2.41 -14.82
CA PRO A 26 13.05 3.58 -13.97
C PRO A 26 11.60 4.08 -13.98
N VAL A 27 11.02 4.23 -12.78
CA VAL A 27 9.70 4.85 -12.57
C VAL A 27 9.87 5.90 -11.48
N GLU A 28 9.55 7.14 -11.78
CA GLU A 28 9.72 8.27 -10.87
C GLU A 28 8.37 8.99 -10.76
N SER A 29 7.92 9.26 -9.54
CA SER A 29 6.75 10.11 -9.31
C SER A 29 7.12 11.54 -9.67
N LEU A 30 6.17 12.27 -10.27
CA LEU A 30 6.38 13.68 -10.52
C LEU A 30 6.32 14.46 -9.20
N ASP A 31 7.34 15.24 -8.93
CA ASP A 31 7.42 16.20 -7.83
C ASP A 31 8.21 17.45 -8.25
N PHE A 32 8.44 18.36 -7.30
CA PHE A 32 9.24 19.57 -7.50
C PHE A 32 10.28 19.68 -6.38
N ASP A 33 11.40 20.36 -6.66
CA ASP A 33 12.49 20.52 -5.70
C ASP A 33 12.06 21.14 -4.35
N ASP A 34 11.02 21.99 -4.37
CA ASP A 34 10.47 22.64 -3.19
C ASP A 34 9.26 21.91 -2.58
N HIS A 35 8.73 20.89 -3.27
CA HIS A 35 7.58 20.07 -2.86
C HIS A 35 7.83 18.60 -3.23
N PRO A 36 8.66 17.88 -2.46
CA PRO A 36 9.01 16.50 -2.77
C PRO A 36 7.82 15.56 -2.61
N PHE A 37 7.87 14.41 -3.30
CA PHE A 37 6.86 13.37 -3.15
C PHE A 37 6.85 12.78 -1.72
N THR A 38 5.66 12.69 -1.11
CA THR A 38 5.44 12.07 0.20
C THR A 38 4.42 10.94 0.11
N VAL A 39 4.58 9.93 0.96
CA VAL A 39 3.64 8.80 1.10
C VAL A 39 2.66 9.03 2.24
N GLN A 40 1.62 8.18 2.32
CA GLN A 40 0.65 8.21 3.41
C GLN A 40 1.28 7.71 4.72
N GLU A 41 0.90 8.35 5.83
CA GLU A 41 1.34 8.02 7.18
C GLU A 41 0.13 7.91 8.12
N TRP A 42 0.27 7.10 9.18
CA TRP A 42 -0.71 6.93 10.23
C TRP A 42 -0.02 6.94 11.59
N ASP A 43 -0.67 7.52 12.59
CA ASP A 43 -0.18 7.49 13.97
C ASP A 43 -0.26 6.07 14.57
N GLU A 44 -1.30 5.32 14.18
CA GLU A 44 -1.62 3.99 14.71
C GLU A 44 -0.94 2.87 13.92
N PRO A 45 -0.47 1.80 14.57
CA PRO A 45 -0.09 0.57 13.90
C PRO A 45 -1.34 -0.24 13.49
N CYS A 46 -1.16 -1.24 12.65
CA CYS A 46 -2.20 -2.24 12.40
C CYS A 46 -2.65 -2.90 13.72
N ALA A 47 -3.96 -2.87 14.01
CA ALA A 47 -4.53 -3.41 15.24
C ALA A 47 -4.49 -4.95 15.32
N ILE A 48 -4.17 -5.65 14.22
CA ILE A 48 -4.11 -7.12 14.16
C ILE A 48 -2.67 -7.61 14.32
N CYS A 49 -1.77 -7.13 13.48
CA CYS A 49 -0.38 -7.61 13.42
C CYS A 49 0.64 -6.59 13.95
N GLY A 50 0.21 -5.40 14.38
CA GLY A 50 1.12 -4.37 14.90
C GLY A 50 2.03 -3.68 13.88
N SER A 51 1.93 -3.99 12.57
CA SER A 51 2.79 -3.38 11.55
C SER A 51 2.60 -1.86 11.46
N ARG A 52 3.70 -1.13 11.34
CA ARG A 52 3.77 0.33 11.06
C ARG A 52 4.28 0.64 9.64
N HIS A 53 4.44 -0.38 8.81
CA HIS A 53 5.06 -0.27 7.48
C HIS A 53 4.12 -0.65 6.34
N SER A 54 2.87 -0.96 6.66
CA SER A 54 1.81 -1.28 5.71
C SER A 54 0.90 -0.08 5.48
N TYR A 55 0.32 0.01 4.29
CA TYR A 55 -0.84 0.86 4.05
C TYR A 55 -2.03 0.37 4.90
N LEU A 56 -2.74 1.28 5.58
CA LEU A 56 -3.81 0.93 6.50
C LEU A 56 -5.20 1.31 5.97
N ASP A 57 -6.14 0.39 6.15
CA ASP A 57 -7.57 0.62 6.01
C ASP A 57 -8.14 1.10 7.34
N GLU A 58 -9.01 2.11 7.30
CA GLU A 58 -9.77 2.57 8.45
C GLU A 58 -11.12 1.85 8.51
N VAL A 59 -11.37 1.14 9.62
CA VAL A 59 -12.62 0.44 9.90
C VAL A 59 -13.38 1.18 11.00
N VAL A 60 -14.57 1.68 10.67
CA VAL A 60 -15.49 2.29 11.64
C VAL A 60 -16.16 1.16 12.44
N LEU A 61 -16.02 1.18 13.76
CA LEU A 61 -16.49 0.10 14.64
C LEU A 61 -17.86 0.40 15.27
N ASP A 62 -18.20 1.66 15.47
CA ASP A 62 -19.47 2.08 16.06
C ASP A 62 -19.89 3.49 15.60
N ASP A 63 -21.13 3.84 15.95
CA ASP A 63 -21.72 5.17 15.68
C ASP A 63 -21.23 6.25 16.65
N SER A 64 -20.42 5.87 17.65
CA SER A 64 -19.86 6.78 18.67
C SER A 64 -18.44 7.24 18.33
N GLY A 65 -17.93 6.89 17.14
CA GLY A 65 -16.67 7.38 16.59
C GLY A 65 -15.47 6.46 16.82
N LYS A 66 -15.66 5.24 17.35
CA LYS A 66 -14.58 4.27 17.50
C LYS A 66 -14.13 3.76 16.13
N ARG A 67 -12.82 3.75 15.91
CA ARG A 67 -12.17 3.32 14.67
C ARG A 67 -11.06 2.32 14.96
N MET A 68 -10.70 1.56 13.95
CA MET A 68 -9.59 0.62 13.97
C MET A 68 -8.82 0.73 12.66
N PHE A 69 -7.49 0.70 12.72
CA PHE A 69 -6.64 0.70 11.54
C PHE A 69 -6.05 -0.69 11.35
N VAL A 70 -6.15 -1.24 10.14
CA VAL A 70 -5.65 -2.59 9.82
C VAL A 70 -4.92 -2.60 8.49
N CYS A 71 -3.99 -3.53 8.28
CA CYS A 71 -3.32 -3.66 7.00
C CYS A 71 -4.32 -3.87 5.86
N SER A 72 -4.19 -3.09 4.80
CA SER A 72 -4.95 -3.30 3.56
C SER A 72 -4.53 -4.61 2.86
N ASP A 73 -3.23 -4.92 2.89
CA ASP A 73 -2.72 -6.22 2.45
C ASP A 73 -2.94 -7.28 3.54
N THR A 74 -4.01 -8.06 3.37
CA THR A 74 -4.40 -9.13 4.28
C THR A 74 -3.47 -10.35 4.27
N ASP A 75 -2.78 -10.63 3.15
CA ASP A 75 -1.81 -11.72 3.08
C ASP A 75 -0.56 -11.37 3.90
N TYR A 76 -0.01 -10.18 3.67
CA TYR A 76 1.09 -9.64 4.46
C TYR A 76 0.71 -9.60 5.95
N CYS A 77 -0.49 -9.13 6.29
CA CYS A 77 -0.96 -9.05 7.68
C CYS A 77 -0.98 -10.41 8.38
N ARG A 78 -1.43 -11.46 7.68
CA ARG A 78 -1.44 -12.83 8.18
C ARG A 78 -0.03 -13.34 8.44
N GLN A 79 0.88 -13.17 7.48
CA GLN A 79 2.28 -13.61 7.61
C GLN A 79 2.96 -12.96 8.83
N GLN A 80 2.82 -11.64 8.99
CA GLN A 80 3.35 -10.91 10.14
C GLN A 80 2.77 -11.40 11.47
N SER A 81 1.47 -11.67 11.51
CA SER A 81 0.80 -12.19 12.71
C SER A 81 1.27 -13.61 13.08
N GLU A 82 1.62 -14.43 12.09
CA GLU A 82 2.13 -15.79 12.30
C GLU A 82 3.59 -15.79 12.77
N GLU A 83 4.42 -14.88 12.25
CA GLU A 83 5.80 -14.68 12.70
C GLU A 83 5.89 -14.27 14.17
N GLN A 84 4.99 -13.39 14.63
CA GLN A 84 4.96 -12.92 16.03
C GLN A 84 4.51 -13.99 17.04
N LYS A 85 3.87 -15.07 16.58
CA LYS A 85 3.43 -16.18 17.44
C LYS A 85 4.51 -17.25 17.64
N LYS A 86 5.63 -17.15 16.92
CA LYS A 86 6.80 -18.03 17.09
C LYS A 86 7.74 -17.49 18.14
#